data_AF-A0A7J9P0R9-F1
#
_entry.id   AF-A0A7J9P0R9-F1
#
_cell.length_a   1.000
_cell.length_b   1.000
_cell.length_c   1.000
_cell.angle_alpha   90.00
_cell.angle_beta   90.00
_cell.angle_gamma   90.00
#
_symmetry.space_group_name_H-M   'P 1'
#
loop_
_entity.id
_entity.type
_entity.pdbx_description
1 polymer ?
#
loop_
_entity_poly.entity_id
_entity_poly.type
_entity_poly.pdbx_seq_one_letter_code
_entity_poly.pdbx_strand_id
1 'polypeptide(L)' 'MIVLRCTYDDGNFTITSFNGTFEEAQEYYLDKIFNVGGGPNDELHVCVKIEVLQPCLEN' A
#
# COMPACT_ATOMS: atom_id res chain seq x y z
N MET A 1 7.30 -12.51 1.91
CA MET A 1 6.55 -11.35 2.41
C MET A 1 7.43 -10.12 2.36
N ILE A 2 6.98 -9.06 1.69
CA ILE A 2 7.65 -7.76 1.64
C ILE A 2 6.89 -6.74 2.51
N VAL A 3 7.58 -5.71 2.99
CA VAL A 3 6.94 -4.56 3.67
C VAL A 3 6.95 -3.37 2.75
N LEU A 4 5.80 -2.75 2.57
CA LEU A 4 5.56 -1.67 1.62
C LEU A 4 5.06 -0.41 2.33
N ARG A 5 5.40 0.74 1.77
CA ARG A 5 4.71 2.00 1.99
C ARG A 5 3.79 2.27 0.80
N CYS A 6 2.49 2.43 1.04
CA CYS A 6 1.52 2.90 0.05
C CYS A 6 1.20 4.36 0.34
N THR A 7 1.52 5.26 -0.58
CA THR A 7 1.22 6.70 -0.46
C THR A 7 0.00 7.04 -1.30
N TYR A 8 -0.90 7.82 -0.73
CA TYR A 8 -2.18 8.19 -1.32
C TYR A 8 -2.18 9.61 -1.89
N ASP A 9 -3.21 9.95 -2.66
CA ASP A 9 -3.35 11.23 -3.37
C ASP A 9 -3.41 12.47 -2.45
N ASP A 10 -3.81 12.29 -1.20
CA ASP A 10 -3.80 13.31 -0.15
C ASP A 10 -2.42 13.50 0.52
N GLY A 11 -1.43 12.69 0.16
CA GLY A 11 -0.09 12.68 0.73
C GLY A 11 0.08 11.82 1.99
N ASN A 12 -0.99 11.25 2.53
CA ASN A 12 -0.92 10.29 3.62
C ASN A 12 -0.40 8.93 3.13
N PHE A 13 -0.04 8.05 4.07
CA PHE A 13 0.46 6.72 3.73
C PHE A 13 0.08 5.66 4.75
N THR A 14 0.09 4.41 4.29
CA THR A 14 0.02 3.22 5.14
C THR A 14 1.31 2.41 4.99
N ILE A 15 1.69 1.70 6.04
CA ILE A 15 2.73 0.67 6.00
C ILE A 15 2.04 -0.67 6.15
N THR A 16 2.27 -1.57 5.21
CA THR A 16 1.61 -2.88 5.17
C THR A 16 2.56 -3.98 4.73
N SER A 17 2.32 -5.20 5.19
CA SER A 17 2.97 -6.38 4.67
C SER A 17 2.19 -6.93 3.48
N PHE A 18 2.91 -7.44 2.49
CA PHE A 18 2.34 -8.06 1.31
C PHE A 18 2.95 -9.44 1.06
N ASN A 19 2.07 -10.41 0.85
CA ASN A 19 2.46 -11.80 0.54
C ASN A 19 2.54 -11.99 -0.97
N GLY A 20 3.61 -11.49 -1.56
CA GLY A 20 3.87 -11.57 -3.00
C GLY A 20 5.12 -10.78 -3.39
N THR A 21 5.32 -10.60 -4.69
CA THR A 21 6.38 -9.78 -5.25
C THR A 21 6.02 -8.29 -5.23
N PHE A 22 6.98 -7.44 -5.59
CA PHE A 22 6.72 -6.02 -5.73
C PHE A 22 5.80 -5.71 -6.93
N GLU A 23 5.95 -6.44 -8.05
CA GLU A 23 5.06 -6.27 -9.20
C GLU A 23 3.61 -6.61 -8.86
N GLU A 24 3.38 -7.73 -8.17
CA GLU A 24 2.03 -8.12 -7.70
C GLU A 24 1.44 -7.07 -6.77
N ALA A 25 2.27 -6.45 -5.91
CA ALA A 25 1.82 -5.36 -5.06
C ALA A 25 1.49 -4.09 -5.88
N GLN A 26 2.24 -3.79 -6.92
CA GLN A 26 1.92 -2.68 -7.83
C GLN A 26 0.58 -2.88 -8.52
N GLU A 27 0.31 -4.07 -9.04
CA GLU A 27 -0.98 -4.39 -9.66
C GLU A 27 -2.16 -4.29 -8.68
N TYR A 28 -1.92 -4.68 -7.42
CA TYR A 28 -2.94 -4.67 -6.38
C TYR A 28 -3.24 -3.26 -5.84
N TYR A 29 -2.21 -2.43 -5.60
CA TYR A 29 -2.38 -1.14 -4.93
C TYR A 29 -2.41 0.05 -5.91
N LEU A 30 -1.54 0.10 -6.91
CA LEU A 30 -1.32 1.32 -7.69
C LEU A 30 -2.56 1.67 -8.51
N ASP A 31 -2.92 2.95 -8.51
CA ASP A 31 -4.10 3.51 -9.18
C ASP A 31 -5.45 2.90 -8.70
N LYS A 32 -5.46 2.17 -7.57
CA LYS A 32 -6.69 1.65 -6.95
C LYS A 32 -7.15 2.54 -5.79
N ILE A 33 -8.46 2.54 -5.56
CA ILE A 33 -9.12 3.27 -4.46
C ILE A 33 -9.21 2.36 -3.24
N PHE A 34 -8.79 2.86 -2.09
CA PHE A 34 -8.91 2.19 -0.80
C PHE A 34 -9.63 3.09 0.21
N ASN A 35 -10.42 2.46 1.08
CA ASN A 35 -10.89 3.12 2.29
C ASN A 35 -9.77 3.06 3.33
N VAL A 36 -9.16 4.19 3.62
CA VAL A 36 -8.06 4.34 4.60
C VAL A 36 -8.54 4.93 5.92
N GLY A 37 -9.85 5.18 6.04
CA GLY A 37 -10.47 5.74 7.24
C GLY A 37 -10.52 4.73 8.38
N GLY A 38 -10.20 5.18 9.59
CA GLY A 38 -10.33 4.38 10.81
C GLY A 38 -11.67 4.56 11.55
N GLY A 39 -12.58 5.39 11.02
CA GLY A 39 -13.81 5.82 11.68
C GLY A 39 -15.10 5.38 10.98
N PRO A 40 -16.25 5.92 11.38
CA PRO A 40 -17.56 5.54 10.81
C PRO A 40 -17.81 6.13 9.41
N ASN A 41 -16.93 7.00 8.92
CA ASN A 41 -17.02 7.62 7.61
C ASN A 41 -16.00 6.98 6.67
N ASP A 42 -16.40 6.80 5.41
CA ASP A 42 -15.48 6.38 4.37
C ASP A 42 -14.48 7.50 4.05
N GLU A 43 -13.20 7.13 3.98
CA GLU A 43 -12.11 8.00 3.58
C GLU A 43 -11.41 7.32 2.40
N LEU A 44 -11.96 7.58 1.20
CA LEU A 44 -11.58 6.90 -0.03
C LEU A 44 -10.46 7.65 -0.74
N HIS A 45 -9.33 6.98 -0.92
CA HIS A 45 -8.16 7.57 -1.55
C HIS A 45 -7.50 6.66 -2.57
N VAL A 46 -6.93 7.26 -3.62
CA VAL A 46 -6.18 6.54 -4.65
C VAL A 46 -4.75 6.35 -4.18
N CYS A 47 -4.22 5.12 -4.25
CA CYS A 47 -2.79 4.90 -4.03
C CYS A 47 -2.00 5.33 -5.27
N VAL A 48 -1.12 6.32 -5.11
CA VAL A 48 -0.38 6.95 -6.20
C VAL A 48 1.10 6.56 -6.23
N LYS A 49 1.60 5.90 -5.16
CA LYS A 49 2.99 5.46 -5.08
C LYS A 49 3.14 4.29 -4.11
N ILE A 50 3.99 3.32 -4.49
CA ILE A 50 4.35 2.19 -3.64
C ILE A 50 5.86 2.09 -3.55
N GLU A 51 6.37 1.87 -2.34
CA GLU A 51 7.81 1.76 -2.06
C GLU A 51 8.08 0.52 -1.20
N VAL A 52 9.08 -0.28 -1.57
CA VAL A 52 9.56 -1.38 -0.72
C VAL A 52 10.38 -0.81 0.43
N LEU A 53 9.91 -1.02 1.66
CA LEU A 53 10.64 -0.66 2.88
C LEU A 53 11.53 -1.80 3.37
N GLN A 54 11.06 -3.04 3.22
CA GLN A 54 11.84 -4.23 3.57
C GLN A 54 11.63 -5.31 2.52
N PRO A 55 12.72 -5.83 1.91
CA PRO A 55 12.64 -6.97 1.00
C PRO A 55 12.27 -8.24 1.77
N CYS A 56 11.87 -9.30 1.04
CA CYS A 56 11.74 -10.63 1.62
C CYS A 56 13.07 -11.01 2.28
N LEU A 57 13.04 -11.28 3.58
CA LEU A 57 14.15 -11.97 4.23
C LEU A 57 14.09 -13.43 3.79
N GLU A 58 15.04 -13.83 2.96
CA GLU A 58 15.33 -15.25 2.73
C GLU A 58 15.99 -15.78 4.02
N ASN A 59 15.37 -16.79 4.65
CA ASN A 59 15.98 -17.52 5.77
C ASN A 59 16.94 -18.58 5.25
#